data_AF-A0A2E8SAL5-F1
#
_entry.id   AF-A0A2E8SAL5-F1
#
_cell.length_a   1.000
_cell.length_b   1.000
_cell.length_c   1.000
_cell.angle_alpha   90.00
_cell.angle_beta   90.00
_cell.angle_gamma   90.00
#
_symmetry.space_group_name_H-M   'P 1'
#
loop_
_entity.id
_entity.type
_entity.pdbx_description
1 polymer ?
#
loop_
_entity_poly.entity_id
_entity_poly.type
_entity_poly.pdbx_seq_one_letter_code
_entity_poly.pdbx_strand_id
1 'polypeptide(L)'
;MQSEMKNILDELASSIQGASKVPGIGNKAMVDIKKLQSIHDALRQSMPEEILEASEIIKQKESIINQAYLEAKRTKEIAQQESASISEKARADYEEKVGDNEVTRGAHLKSEEIISEANTKAADIVQQSQGEADQIIDRAQVEATQRKDGADQYSKEVLFNIEERLSQVLGQVRRGIDALGDENQPEEPVQVSVNGTSN
;
A
#
# COMPACT_ATOMS: atom_id res chain seq x y z
N MET A 1 16.92 -45.48 -70.76
CA MET A 1 16.28 -45.67 -69.45
C MET A 1 14.75 -45.55 -69.48
N GLN A 2 14.10 -44.36 -69.41
CA GLN A 2 12.62 -44.31 -69.45
C GLN A 2 11.99 -44.93 -70.71
N SER A 3 12.62 -44.74 -71.88
CA SER A 3 12.17 -45.36 -73.13
C SER A 3 12.44 -46.87 -73.20
N GLU A 4 13.40 -47.40 -72.43
CA GLU A 4 13.85 -48.80 -72.48
C GLU A 4 12.92 -49.72 -71.69
N MET A 5 12.56 -49.30 -70.48
CA MET A 5 11.54 -49.99 -69.68
C MET A 5 10.18 -49.96 -70.36
N LYS A 6 9.83 -48.82 -70.97
CA LYS A 6 8.61 -48.70 -71.77
C LYS A 6 8.61 -49.70 -72.93
N ASN A 7 9.74 -49.84 -73.64
CA ASN A 7 9.87 -50.83 -74.70
C ASN A 7 9.73 -52.29 -74.21
N ILE A 8 10.31 -52.64 -73.06
CA ILE A 8 10.19 -53.99 -72.48
C ILE A 8 8.73 -54.28 -72.06
N LEU A 9 8.04 -53.28 -71.49
CA LEU A 9 6.61 -53.39 -71.14
C LEU A 9 5.72 -53.49 -72.38
N ASP A 10 6.03 -52.73 -73.44
CA ASP A 10 5.33 -52.80 -74.72
C ASP A 10 5.58 -54.15 -75.42
N GLU A 11 6.78 -54.73 -75.29
CA GLU A 11 7.11 -56.07 -75.78
C GLU A 11 6.39 -57.18 -74.99
N LEU A 12 6.25 -57.02 -73.67
CA LEU A 12 5.43 -57.89 -72.83
C LEU A 12 3.96 -57.83 -73.24
N ALA A 13 3.42 -56.62 -73.43
CA ALA A 13 2.04 -56.41 -73.88
C ALA A 13 1.79 -57.04 -75.25
N SER A 14 2.71 -56.86 -76.20
CA SER A 14 2.66 -57.48 -77.53
C SER A 14 2.73 -59.00 -77.47
N SER A 15 3.58 -59.56 -76.59
CA SER A 15 3.68 -61.01 -76.36
C SER A 15 2.38 -61.59 -75.81
N ILE A 16 1.70 -60.87 -74.90
CA ILE A 16 0.39 -61.26 -74.37
C ILE A 16 -0.69 -61.19 -75.46
N GLN A 17 -0.68 -60.14 -76.28
CA GLN A 17 -1.69 -59.91 -77.32
C GLN A 17 -1.55 -60.86 -78.53
N GLY A 18 -0.32 -61.27 -78.84
CA GLY A 18 0.01 -62.25 -79.89
C GLY A 18 0.00 -63.72 -79.43
N ALA A 19 -0.27 -63.99 -78.15
CA ALA A 19 -0.25 -65.35 -77.61
C ALA A 19 -1.37 -66.21 -78.23
N SER A 20 -1.02 -67.40 -78.70
CA SER A 20 -1.97 -68.30 -79.38
C SER A 20 -2.94 -68.91 -78.38
N LYS A 21 -4.25 -68.70 -78.54
CA LYS A 21 -5.26 -69.32 -77.66
C LYS A 21 -5.19 -70.84 -77.77
N VAL A 22 -5.27 -71.53 -76.63
CA VAL A 22 -5.23 -72.99 -76.63
C VAL A 22 -6.65 -73.53 -76.83
N PRO A 23 -6.91 -74.28 -77.93
CA PRO A 23 -8.23 -74.84 -78.18
C PRO A 23 -8.69 -75.77 -77.03
N GLY A 24 -9.93 -75.61 -76.58
CA GLY A 24 -10.51 -76.41 -75.48
C GLY A 24 -10.19 -75.93 -74.06
N ILE A 25 -9.36 -74.89 -73.89
CA ILE A 25 -8.91 -74.42 -72.56
C ILE A 25 -9.19 -72.93 -72.36
N GLY A 26 -10.45 -72.50 -72.52
CA GLY A 26 -10.96 -71.17 -72.10
C GLY A 26 -10.06 -69.97 -72.43
N ASN A 27 -9.88 -69.06 -71.46
CA ASN A 27 -9.05 -67.85 -71.59
C ASN A 27 -7.53 -68.10 -71.42
N LYS A 28 -7.03 -69.31 -71.72
CA LYS A 28 -5.59 -69.59 -71.67
C LYS A 28 -4.96 -69.40 -73.04
N ALA A 29 -3.79 -68.78 -73.05
CA ALA A 29 -2.96 -68.62 -74.23
C ALA A 29 -1.63 -69.34 -74.03
N MET A 30 -1.13 -69.94 -75.10
CA MET A 30 0.17 -70.58 -75.18
C MET A 30 1.20 -69.48 -75.44
N VAL A 31 2.16 -69.39 -74.52
CA VAL A 31 3.21 -68.38 -74.55
C VAL A 31 4.55 -69.10 -74.66
N ASP A 32 5.45 -68.55 -75.45
CA ASP A 32 6.83 -69.03 -75.52
C ASP A 32 7.55 -68.70 -74.20
N ILE A 33 7.88 -69.76 -73.44
CA ILE A 33 8.54 -69.63 -72.15
C ILE A 33 9.92 -68.96 -72.27
N LYS A 34 10.63 -69.16 -73.38
CA LYS A 34 11.95 -68.54 -73.59
C LYS A 34 11.82 -67.04 -73.79
N LYS A 35 10.81 -66.62 -74.56
CA LYS A 35 10.50 -65.19 -74.77
C LYS A 35 9.98 -64.52 -73.50
N LEU A 36 9.19 -65.23 -72.68
CA LEU A 36 8.73 -64.72 -71.39
C LEU A 36 9.90 -64.57 -70.41
N GLN A 37 10.81 -65.54 -70.37
CA GLN A 37 12.04 -65.48 -69.57
C GLN A 37 12.94 -64.33 -69.99
N SER A 38 13.15 -64.10 -71.30
CA SER A 38 13.97 -62.98 -71.75
C SER A 38 13.37 -61.62 -71.37
N ILE A 39 12.05 -61.48 -71.42
CA ILE A 39 11.37 -60.24 -70.98
C ILE A 39 11.47 -60.08 -69.47
N HIS A 40 11.31 -61.17 -68.70
CA HIS A 40 11.50 -61.16 -67.24
C HIS A 40 12.93 -60.76 -66.85
N ASP A 41 13.93 -61.34 -67.52
CA ASP A 41 15.33 -61.06 -67.26
C ASP A 41 15.70 -59.64 -67.70
N ALA A 42 15.18 -59.18 -68.86
CA ALA A 42 15.29 -57.80 -69.30
C ALA A 42 14.64 -56.83 -68.32
N LEU A 43 13.46 -57.13 -67.78
CA LEU A 43 12.77 -56.30 -66.78
C LEU A 43 13.56 -56.24 -65.46
N ARG A 44 14.16 -57.36 -65.05
CA ARG A 44 15.03 -57.45 -63.86
C ARG A 44 16.33 -56.69 -64.04
N GLN A 45 16.88 -56.70 -65.25
CA GLN A 45 18.13 -56.04 -65.60
C GLN A 45 17.91 -54.55 -65.91
N SER A 46 16.70 -54.19 -66.35
CA SER A 46 16.25 -52.82 -66.57
C SER A 46 15.58 -52.19 -65.36
N MET A 47 15.46 -52.90 -64.22
CA MET A 47 15.17 -52.27 -62.94
C MET A 47 16.23 -51.18 -62.77
N PRO A 48 15.88 -49.91 -62.97
CA PRO A 48 16.86 -48.85 -63.11
C PRO A 48 17.50 -48.67 -61.74
N GLU A 49 18.81 -48.46 -61.74
CA GLU A 49 19.58 -48.17 -60.54
C GLU A 49 18.95 -47.00 -59.76
N GLU A 50 18.29 -46.09 -60.49
CA GLU A 50 17.55 -44.94 -59.97
C GLU A 50 16.33 -45.30 -59.11
N ILE A 51 15.62 -46.41 -59.39
CA ILE A 51 14.44 -46.82 -58.57
C ILE A 51 14.92 -47.41 -57.23
N LEU A 52 15.99 -48.19 -57.27
CA LEU A 52 16.63 -48.74 -56.07
C LEU A 52 17.20 -47.62 -55.20
N GLU A 53 17.87 -46.65 -55.83
CA GLU A 53 18.40 -45.45 -55.17
C GLU A 53 17.27 -44.62 -54.56
N ALA A 54 16.18 -44.37 -55.30
CA ALA A 54 15.02 -43.66 -54.78
C ALA A 54 14.37 -44.36 -53.56
N SER A 55 14.27 -45.69 -53.59
CA SER A 55 13.76 -46.47 -52.45
C SER A 55 14.66 -46.33 -51.22
N GLU A 56 15.97 -46.35 -51.38
CA GLU A 56 16.91 -46.20 -50.26
C GLU A 56 16.92 -44.75 -49.72
N ILE A 57 16.77 -43.75 -50.60
CA ILE A 57 16.57 -42.35 -50.19
C ILE A 57 15.27 -42.19 -49.38
N ILE A 58 14.16 -42.83 -49.79
CA ILE A 58 12.89 -42.80 -49.05
C ILE A 58 13.08 -43.41 -47.65
N LYS A 59 13.73 -44.57 -47.56
CA LYS A 59 14.01 -45.25 -46.30
C LYS A 59 14.93 -44.42 -45.39
N GLN A 60 15.96 -43.78 -45.94
CA GLN A 60 16.81 -42.84 -45.22
C GLN A 60 16.01 -41.64 -44.71
N LYS A 61 15.15 -41.06 -45.55
CA LYS A 61 14.27 -39.95 -45.17
C LYS A 61 13.33 -40.34 -44.03
N GLU A 62 12.70 -41.52 -44.09
CA GLU A 62 11.85 -42.03 -43.01
C GLU A 62 12.64 -42.21 -41.71
N SER A 63 13.87 -42.73 -41.79
CA SER A 63 14.77 -42.83 -40.62
C SER A 63 15.08 -41.45 -40.03
N ILE A 64 15.44 -40.47 -40.85
CA ILE A 64 15.74 -39.10 -40.41
C ILE A 64 14.51 -38.47 -39.74
N ILE A 65 13.32 -38.63 -40.31
CA ILE A 65 12.07 -38.11 -39.73
C ILE A 65 11.81 -38.72 -38.36
N ASN A 66 11.96 -40.04 -38.23
CA ASN A 66 11.76 -40.73 -36.96
C ASN A 66 12.78 -40.29 -35.90
N GLN A 67 14.06 -40.14 -36.29
CA GLN A 67 15.10 -39.62 -35.41
C GLN A 67 14.78 -38.19 -34.95
N ALA A 68 14.45 -37.30 -35.87
CA ALA A 68 14.09 -35.91 -35.56
C ALA A 68 12.85 -35.84 -34.65
N TYR A 69 11.86 -36.71 -34.86
CA TYR A 69 10.67 -36.79 -34.00
C TYR A 69 11.02 -37.23 -32.57
N LEU A 70 11.84 -38.28 -32.44
CA LEU A 70 12.28 -38.77 -31.13
C LEU A 70 13.12 -37.71 -30.39
N GLU A 71 13.99 -37.00 -31.11
CA GLU A 71 14.84 -35.97 -30.54
C GLU A 71 14.06 -34.71 -30.14
N ALA A 72 13.08 -34.30 -30.97
CA ALA A 72 12.15 -33.23 -30.61
C ALA A 72 11.34 -33.59 -29.36
N LYS A 73 10.85 -34.84 -29.27
CA LYS A 73 10.12 -35.33 -28.09
C LYS A 73 11.01 -35.30 -26.84
N ARG A 74 12.25 -35.81 -26.95
CA ARG A 74 13.23 -35.80 -25.87
C ARG A 74 13.53 -34.37 -25.39
N THR A 75 13.74 -33.45 -26.33
CA THR A 75 14.03 -32.04 -26.02
C THR A 75 12.87 -31.39 -25.27
N LYS A 76 11.64 -31.66 -25.72
CA LYS A 76 10.43 -31.19 -25.05
C LYS A 76 10.32 -31.71 -23.63
N GLU A 77 10.56 -33.01 -23.41
CA GLU A 77 10.51 -33.62 -22.08
C GLU A 77 11.56 -33.00 -21.14
N ILE A 78 12.80 -32.81 -21.62
CA ILE A 78 13.87 -32.15 -20.85
C ILE A 78 13.48 -30.72 -20.49
N ALA A 79 13.02 -29.93 -21.46
CA ALA A 79 12.62 -28.54 -21.22
C ALA A 79 11.44 -28.44 -20.22
N GLN A 80 10.47 -29.36 -20.30
CA GLN A 80 9.36 -29.43 -19.36
C GLN A 80 9.83 -29.80 -17.95
N GLN A 81 10.74 -30.76 -17.83
CA GLN A 81 11.29 -31.18 -16.54
C GLN A 81 12.14 -30.07 -15.91
N GLU A 82 13.00 -29.41 -16.69
CA GLU A 82 13.79 -28.27 -16.23
C GLU A 82 12.87 -27.13 -15.80
N SER A 83 11.87 -26.78 -16.61
CA SER A 83 10.88 -25.74 -16.28
C SER A 83 10.14 -26.05 -14.98
N ALA A 84 9.71 -27.31 -14.77
CA ALA A 84 9.09 -27.74 -13.53
C ALA A 84 10.05 -27.59 -12.34
N SER A 85 11.30 -28.04 -12.48
CA SER A 85 12.32 -27.94 -11.41
C SER A 85 12.68 -26.50 -11.06
N ILE A 86 12.73 -25.60 -12.05
CA ILE A 86 13.00 -24.17 -11.85
C ILE A 86 11.82 -23.55 -11.12
N SER A 87 10.59 -23.87 -11.53
CA SER A 87 9.37 -23.36 -10.90
C SER A 87 9.25 -23.82 -9.45
N GLU A 88 9.59 -25.07 -9.16
CA GLU A 88 9.60 -25.64 -7.81
C GLU A 88 10.64 -24.94 -6.92
N LYS A 89 11.89 -24.78 -7.40
CA LYS A 89 12.94 -24.06 -6.66
C LYS A 89 12.57 -22.61 -6.41
N ALA A 90 12.08 -21.90 -7.44
CA ALA A 90 11.66 -20.51 -7.30
C ALA A 90 10.52 -20.36 -6.30
N ARG A 91 9.59 -21.32 -6.25
CA ARG A 91 8.50 -21.33 -5.27
C ARG A 91 9.01 -21.57 -3.85
N ALA A 92 9.92 -22.52 -3.64
CA ALA A 92 10.51 -22.77 -2.34
C ALA A 92 11.29 -21.55 -1.81
N ASP A 93 12.13 -20.95 -2.65
CA ASP A 93 12.87 -19.72 -2.32
C ASP A 93 11.92 -18.55 -2.02
N TYR A 94 10.81 -18.44 -2.74
CA TYR A 94 9.79 -17.44 -2.50
C TYR A 94 9.06 -17.68 -1.18
N GLU A 95 8.64 -18.91 -0.89
CA GLU A 95 7.99 -19.27 0.37
C GLU A 95 8.91 -19.03 1.58
N GLU A 96 10.23 -19.26 1.44
CA GLU A 96 11.22 -18.92 2.47
C GLU A 96 11.33 -17.40 2.68
N LYS A 97 11.44 -16.62 1.59
CA LYS A 97 11.57 -15.16 1.65
C LYS A 97 10.29 -14.46 2.08
N VAL A 98 9.14 -15.03 1.75
CA VAL A 98 7.80 -14.57 2.11
C VAL A 98 7.31 -15.34 3.34
N GLY A 99 8.23 -15.61 4.27
CA GLY A 99 7.89 -15.79 5.67
C GLY A 99 7.22 -14.52 6.21
N ASP A 100 5.96 -14.30 5.84
CA ASP A 100 5.09 -13.15 6.14
C ASP A 100 4.97 -12.89 7.64
N ASN A 101 5.37 -13.84 8.46
CA ASN A 101 5.37 -13.73 9.90
C ASN A 101 6.42 -12.76 10.43
N GLU A 102 7.60 -12.62 9.82
CA GLU A 102 8.63 -11.77 10.43
C GLU A 102 8.35 -10.29 10.25
N VAL A 103 7.91 -9.90 9.06
CA VAL A 103 7.51 -8.51 8.76
C VAL A 103 6.26 -8.14 9.53
N THR A 104 5.23 -9.00 9.52
CA THR A 104 3.98 -8.74 10.23
C THR A 104 4.19 -8.70 11.74
N ARG A 105 4.97 -9.64 12.31
CA ARG A 105 5.33 -9.65 13.74
C ARG A 105 6.16 -8.42 14.10
N GLY A 106 7.15 -8.05 13.29
CA GLY A 106 7.97 -6.85 13.52
C GLY A 106 7.13 -5.57 13.50
N ALA A 107 6.20 -5.44 12.55
CA ALA A 107 5.27 -4.34 12.47
C ALA A 107 4.34 -4.29 13.70
N HIS A 108 3.83 -5.44 14.15
CA HIS A 108 2.96 -5.53 15.31
C HIS A 108 3.68 -5.12 16.61
N LEU A 109 4.88 -5.67 16.85
CA LEU A 109 5.70 -5.31 18.02
C LEU A 109 6.02 -3.81 18.05
N LYS A 110 6.39 -3.23 16.89
CA LYS A 110 6.66 -1.79 16.83
C LYS A 110 5.39 -0.96 17.06
N SER A 111 4.24 -1.42 16.59
CA SER A 111 2.96 -0.77 16.84
C SER A 111 2.59 -0.78 18.33
N GLU A 112 2.78 -1.91 19.01
CA GLU A 112 2.53 -2.03 20.46
C GLU A 112 3.44 -1.09 21.26
N GLU A 113 4.72 -1.00 20.89
CA GLU A 113 5.68 -0.07 21.49
C GLU A 113 5.24 1.39 21.33
N ILE A 114 4.85 1.80 20.11
CA ILE A 114 4.39 3.17 19.84
C ILE A 114 3.13 3.49 20.64
N ILE A 115 2.17 2.57 20.71
CA ILE A 115 0.94 2.76 21.49
C ILE A 115 1.26 2.88 22.97
N SER A 116 2.16 2.04 23.49
CA SER A 116 2.59 2.12 24.88
C SER A 116 3.26 3.46 25.19
N GLU A 117 4.18 3.90 24.33
CA GLU A 117 4.86 5.19 24.51
C GLU A 117 3.89 6.37 24.44
N ALA A 118 2.94 6.33 23.49
CA ALA A 118 1.90 7.34 23.36
C ALA A 118 1.00 7.41 24.60
N ASN A 119 0.62 6.26 25.16
CA ASN A 119 -0.20 6.19 26.37
C ASN A 119 0.54 6.75 27.59
N THR A 120 1.82 6.43 27.76
CA THR A 120 2.64 6.99 28.84
C THR A 120 2.75 8.50 28.71
N LYS A 121 3.09 9.01 27.53
CA LYS A 121 3.16 10.47 27.29
C LYS A 121 1.82 11.16 27.53
N ALA A 122 0.72 10.55 27.09
CA ALA A 122 -0.62 11.09 27.33
C ALA A 122 -0.94 11.16 28.84
N ALA A 123 -0.60 10.12 29.59
CA ALA A 123 -0.78 10.11 31.04
C ALA A 123 0.06 11.20 31.74
N ASP A 124 1.32 11.36 31.35
CA ASP A 124 2.21 12.40 31.90
C ASP A 124 1.67 13.80 31.62
N ILE A 125 1.20 14.08 30.40
CA ILE A 125 0.61 15.37 30.03
C ILE A 125 -0.64 15.66 30.87
N VAL A 126 -1.52 14.67 31.06
CA VAL A 126 -2.74 14.84 31.87
C VAL A 126 -2.38 15.12 33.32
N GLN A 127 -1.45 14.37 33.90
CA GLN A 127 -1.01 14.56 35.27
C GLN A 127 -0.37 15.94 35.48
N GLN A 128 0.51 16.37 34.56
CA GLN A 128 1.12 17.69 34.61
C GLN A 128 0.06 18.79 34.50
N SER A 129 -0.86 18.67 33.54
CA SER A 129 -1.92 19.65 33.32
C SER A 129 -2.83 19.79 34.54
N GLN A 130 -3.13 18.68 35.22
CA GLN A 130 -3.89 18.69 36.48
C GLN A 130 -3.12 19.40 37.60
N GLY A 131 -1.83 19.11 37.76
CA GLY A 131 -1.00 19.81 38.75
C GLY A 131 -0.90 21.32 38.50
N GLU A 132 -0.76 21.73 37.23
CA GLU A 132 -0.76 23.14 36.85
C GLU A 132 -2.12 23.82 37.10
N ALA A 133 -3.22 23.13 36.79
CA ALA A 133 -4.57 23.63 37.04
C ALA A 133 -4.82 23.87 38.54
N ASP A 134 -4.42 22.93 39.40
CA ASP A 134 -4.53 23.07 40.85
C ASP A 134 -3.73 24.28 41.35
N GLN A 135 -2.50 24.45 40.87
CA GLN A 135 -1.67 25.61 41.21
C GLN A 135 -2.29 26.94 40.78
N ILE A 136 -2.95 26.99 39.62
CA ILE A 136 -3.65 28.19 39.13
C ILE A 136 -4.83 28.51 40.05
N ILE A 137 -5.60 27.50 40.45
CA ILE A 137 -6.74 27.66 41.36
C ILE A 137 -6.27 28.17 42.72
N ASP A 138 -5.24 27.56 43.30
CA ASP A 138 -4.69 27.95 44.60
C ASP A 138 -4.20 29.40 44.57
N ARG A 139 -3.46 29.78 43.52
CA ARG A 139 -2.98 31.16 43.35
C ARG A 139 -4.13 32.14 43.22
N ALA A 140 -5.13 31.81 42.41
CA ALA A 140 -6.32 32.65 42.22
C ALA A 140 -7.09 32.86 43.54
N GLN A 141 -7.19 31.82 44.39
CA GLN A 141 -7.82 31.92 45.70
C GLN A 141 -7.05 32.82 46.66
N VAL A 142 -5.72 32.69 46.71
CA VAL A 142 -4.85 33.54 47.53
C VAL A 142 -4.97 35.00 47.09
N GLU A 143 -4.86 35.28 45.79
CA GLU A 143 -4.99 36.63 45.25
C GLU A 143 -6.40 37.21 45.46
N ALA A 144 -7.45 36.40 45.35
CA ALA A 144 -8.81 36.84 45.62
C ALA A 144 -9.01 37.22 47.09
N THR A 145 -8.44 36.45 48.01
CA THR A 145 -8.50 36.72 49.45
C THR A 145 -7.74 38.00 49.79
N GLN A 146 -6.51 38.15 49.31
CA GLN A 146 -5.71 39.36 49.49
C GLN A 146 -6.40 40.61 48.95
N ARG A 147 -7.05 40.51 47.78
CA ARG A 147 -7.81 41.63 47.21
C ARG A 147 -9.03 42.01 48.06
N LYS A 148 -9.75 41.02 48.60
CA LYS A 148 -10.89 41.27 49.50
C LYS A 148 -10.42 41.96 50.78
N ASP A 149 -9.38 41.43 51.42
CA ASP A 149 -8.83 42.00 52.65
C ASP A 149 -8.34 43.44 52.43
N GLY A 150 -7.65 43.70 51.31
CA GLY A 150 -7.21 45.03 50.93
C GLY A 150 -8.37 46.01 50.68
N ALA A 151 -9.44 45.56 50.00
CA ALA A 151 -10.63 46.37 49.75
C ALA A 151 -11.40 46.69 51.05
N ASP A 152 -11.51 45.72 51.95
CA ASP A 152 -12.14 45.92 53.27
C ASP A 152 -11.35 46.92 54.12
N GLN A 153 -10.03 46.81 54.11
CA GLN A 153 -9.15 47.74 54.83
C GLN A 153 -9.26 49.16 54.28
N TYR A 154 -9.22 49.31 52.95
CA TYR A 154 -9.42 50.60 52.30
C TYR A 154 -10.80 51.19 52.63
N SER A 155 -11.85 50.37 52.63
CA SER A 155 -13.21 50.81 52.98
C SER A 155 -13.29 51.33 54.41
N LYS A 156 -12.64 50.65 55.36
CA LYS A 156 -12.55 51.13 56.75
C LYS A 156 -11.83 52.47 56.84
N GLU A 157 -10.70 52.63 56.16
CA GLU A 157 -9.95 53.88 56.14
C GLU A 157 -10.79 55.05 55.57
N VAL A 158 -11.49 54.82 54.46
CA VAL A 158 -12.40 55.83 53.89
C VAL A 158 -13.53 56.18 54.85
N LEU A 159 -14.16 55.18 55.49
CA LEU A 159 -15.23 55.42 56.46
C LEU A 159 -14.75 56.21 57.68
N PHE A 160 -13.58 55.88 58.23
CA PHE A 160 -12.98 56.65 59.34
C PHE A 160 -12.69 58.10 58.95
N ASN A 161 -12.14 58.33 57.75
CA ASN A 161 -11.91 59.69 57.24
C ASN A 161 -13.21 60.49 57.07
N ILE A 162 -14.30 59.84 56.65
CA ILE A 162 -15.62 60.48 56.55
C ILE A 162 -16.16 60.80 57.94
N GLU A 163 -16.05 59.90 58.90
CA GLU A 163 -16.46 60.09 60.29
C GLU A 163 -15.74 61.29 60.95
N GLU A 164 -14.43 61.39 60.76
CA GLU A 164 -13.64 62.51 61.28
C GLU A 164 -14.11 63.84 60.68
N ARG A 165 -14.32 63.89 59.37
CA ARG A 165 -14.82 65.09 58.68
C ARG A 165 -16.22 65.49 59.16
N LEU A 166 -17.13 64.54 59.32
CA LEU A 166 -18.47 64.82 59.84
C LEU A 166 -18.41 65.36 61.27
N SER A 167 -17.53 64.82 62.11
CA SER A 167 -17.31 65.30 63.48
C SER A 167 -16.80 66.75 63.51
N GLN A 168 -15.87 67.10 62.61
CA GLN A 168 -15.38 68.47 62.46
C GLN A 168 -16.50 69.43 62.04
N VAL A 169 -17.32 69.04 61.05
CA VAL A 169 -18.47 69.84 60.58
C VAL A 169 -19.52 69.99 61.68
N LEU A 170 -19.87 68.93 62.39
CA LEU A 170 -20.78 68.99 63.55
C LEU A 170 -20.25 69.93 64.64
N GLY A 171 -18.93 69.90 64.90
CA GLY A 171 -18.28 70.84 65.82
C GLY A 171 -18.39 72.30 65.38
N GLN A 172 -18.29 72.57 64.07
CA GLN A 172 -18.51 73.92 63.53
C GLN A 172 -19.98 74.35 63.66
N VAL A 173 -20.93 73.47 63.36
CA VAL A 173 -22.37 73.75 63.52
C VAL A 173 -22.73 74.03 64.97
N ARG A 174 -22.24 73.24 65.94
CA ARG A 174 -22.47 73.48 67.38
C ARG A 174 -21.94 74.84 67.81
N ARG A 175 -20.69 75.17 67.47
CA ARG A 175 -20.12 76.51 67.74
C ARG A 175 -20.95 77.64 67.13
N GLY A 176 -21.51 77.44 65.93
CA GLY A 176 -22.40 78.40 65.30
C GLY A 176 -23.74 78.56 66.03
N ILE A 177 -24.34 77.46 66.52
CA ILE A 177 -25.56 77.50 67.32
C ILE A 177 -25.31 78.21 68.66
N ASP A 178 -24.21 77.86 69.35
CA ASP A 178 -23.85 78.47 70.64
C ASP A 178 -23.67 79.99 70.50
N ALA A 179 -23.02 80.46 69.43
CA ALA A 179 -22.85 81.89 69.14
C ALA A 179 -24.18 82.64 68.92
N LEU A 180 -25.16 82.02 68.25
CA LEU A 180 -26.50 82.60 68.05
C LEU A 180 -27.37 82.55 69.32
N GLY A 181 -27.13 81.58 70.20
CA GLY A 181 -27.78 81.47 71.50
C GLY A 181 -27.37 82.60 72.46
N ASP A 182 -26.11 83.05 72.38
CA ASP A 182 -25.55 84.08 73.25
C ASP A 182 -25.97 85.51 72.87
N GLU A 183 -26.39 85.75 71.61
CA GLU A 183 -26.95 87.05 71.15
C GLU A 183 -28.33 87.38 71.78
N ASN A 184 -28.93 86.47 72.57
CA ASN A 184 -30.18 86.71 73.29
C ASN A 184 -29.99 87.13 74.76
N GLN A 185 -28.78 87.51 75.18
CA GLN A 185 -28.59 88.20 76.47
C GLN A 185 -28.90 89.71 76.30
N PRO A 186 -29.80 90.32 77.10
CA PRO A 186 -30.10 91.74 77.01
C PRO A 186 -28.83 92.57 77.31
N GLU A 187 -28.41 93.41 76.36
CA GLU A 187 -27.34 94.39 76.58
C GLU A 187 -27.71 95.34 77.73
N GLU A 188 -26.94 95.33 78.82
CA GLU A 188 -26.97 96.39 79.83
C GLU A 188 -26.41 97.70 79.24
N PRO A 189 -27.02 98.87 79.52
CA PRO A 189 -26.64 100.12 78.88
C PRO A 189 -25.27 100.63 79.36
N VAL A 190 -24.44 100.97 78.38
CA VAL A 190 -23.10 101.58 78.47
C VAL A 190 -23.13 102.90 79.26
N GLN A 191 -22.35 103.00 80.35
CA GLN A 191 -22.01 104.28 80.99
C GLN A 191 -20.80 104.92 80.29
N VAL A 192 -21.05 105.99 79.54
CA VAL A 192 -20.00 106.84 78.96
C VAL A 192 -19.53 107.82 80.03
N SER A 193 -18.29 107.68 80.51
CA SER A 193 -17.63 108.69 81.33
C SER A 193 -16.87 109.68 80.45
N VAL A 194 -17.51 110.82 80.13
CA VAL A 194 -16.85 112.00 79.56
C VAL A 194 -16.46 112.95 80.70
N ASN A 195 -15.17 113.21 80.86
CA ASN A 195 -14.59 114.44 81.45
C ASN A 195 -13.35 114.70 80.56
N GLY A 196 -13.26 115.69 79.66
CA GLY A 196 -13.48 117.14 79.83
C GLY A 196 -12.39 117.73 80.74
N THR A 197 -11.57 118.74 80.44
CA THR A 197 -11.24 119.61 79.30
C THR A 197 -10.05 120.47 79.76
N SER A 198 -9.23 121.01 78.84
CA SER A 198 -8.36 122.20 78.98
C SER A 198 -7.18 122.10 79.97
N ASN A 199 -5.98 122.61 79.68
CA ASN A 199 -5.58 123.81 78.93
C ASN A 199 -4.13 123.66 78.44
#